data_AF-A0A5J4PW58-F1
#
_entry.id   AF-A0A5J4PW58-F1
#
_cell.length_a   1.000
_cell.length_b   1.000
_cell.length_c   1.000
_cell.angle_alpha   90.00
_cell.angle_beta   90.00
_cell.angle_gamma   90.00
#
_symmetry.space_group_name_H-M   'P 1'
#
loop_
_entity.id
_entity.type
_entity.pdbx_description
1 polymer ?
#
loop_
_entity_poly.entity_id
_entity_poly.type
_entity_poly.pdbx_seq_one_letter_code
_entity_poly.pdbx_strand_id
1 'polypeptide(L)'
;MVSFSFVLTFFINALWVILCEASPKIQFNNESKNQKKLNFEEPFSVFRKILNDKINRMKNKIYVLLLSVLTVCPFLDTYGQQTVSKEIAEKIKKDRERRITLPKSDSHYKVTKFYVEEEPDADYVHASEKAYESFRDIKYSIRIHWGVYSMLGVEASWPYLHMSSEKKTEYQNLYKTFNPTAFDAQEWMDFFKRSGIQAFAFTSKHHDGFSMFHTQTRVKQRANYLDPEHIIEPCNLAYSIEDTPFKRDIVKELCDAAHKNGIKIDLYFSHPDWYDADFRPYNYHPLTTPSLKANPQDYGDGMRFDSTKIMTPDRTAEETARLVTRHREQIRELLTNYGKIDMICFDQWMGRDIWSEMKETVKMMRQLQPDVMIRCRGIGNYGDYYQPEGFVPGNKENSNMPWMAICLLG
;
A
#
# COMPACT_ATOMS: atom_id res chain seq x y z
N MET A 1 -7.49 -20.19 -8.19
CA MET A 1 -7.14 -21.62 -8.34
C MET A 1 -6.79 -22.17 -6.98
N VAL A 2 -7.39 -23.30 -6.60
CA VAL A 2 -7.38 -23.89 -5.27
C VAL A 2 -5.96 -24.40 -4.96
N SER A 3 -5.34 -23.91 -3.88
CA SER A 3 -3.97 -24.31 -3.53
C SER A 3 -3.89 -25.80 -3.18
N PHE A 4 -2.73 -26.41 -3.43
CA PHE A 4 -2.43 -27.82 -3.15
C PHE A 4 -2.84 -28.26 -1.72
N SER A 5 -2.76 -27.35 -0.75
CA SER A 5 -3.26 -27.60 0.61
C SER A 5 -4.76 -27.88 0.66
N PHE A 6 -5.58 -27.13 -0.06
CA PHE A 6 -7.03 -27.27 0.01
C PHE A 6 -7.50 -28.59 -0.65
N VAL A 7 -6.89 -28.99 -1.76
CA VAL A 7 -7.21 -30.26 -2.43
C VAL A 7 -6.80 -31.44 -1.55
N LEU A 8 -5.60 -31.39 -0.96
CA LEU A 8 -5.13 -32.44 -0.06
C LEU A 8 -5.99 -32.54 1.21
N THR A 9 -6.39 -31.42 1.81
CA THR A 9 -7.29 -31.40 2.97
C THR A 9 -8.69 -31.91 2.61
N PHE A 10 -9.21 -31.60 1.42
CA PHE A 10 -10.51 -32.11 0.97
C PHE A 10 -10.47 -33.63 0.73
N PHE A 11 -9.39 -34.15 0.14
CA PHE A 11 -9.21 -35.58 -0.07
C PHE A 11 -8.99 -36.35 1.24
N ILE A 12 -8.24 -35.80 2.20
CA ILE A 12 -8.05 -36.42 3.52
C ILE A 12 -9.37 -36.45 4.30
N ASN A 13 -10.16 -35.37 4.25
CA ASN A 13 -11.48 -35.33 4.89
C ASN A 13 -12.48 -36.27 4.21
N ALA A 14 -12.47 -36.37 2.88
CA ALA A 14 -13.32 -37.32 2.15
C ALA A 14 -12.94 -38.77 2.46
N LEU A 15 -11.64 -39.08 2.57
CA LEU A 15 -11.16 -40.40 2.98
C LEU A 15 -11.56 -40.74 4.43
N TRP A 16 -11.53 -39.74 5.32
CA TRP A 16 -11.97 -39.89 6.72
C TRP A 16 -13.48 -40.15 6.82
N VAL A 17 -14.30 -39.43 6.07
CA VAL A 17 -15.77 -39.64 6.01
C VAL A 17 -16.10 -41.04 5.50
N ILE A 18 -15.44 -41.50 4.43
CA ILE A 18 -15.65 -42.84 3.86
C ILE A 18 -15.21 -43.94 4.84
N LEU A 19 -14.12 -43.73 5.60
CA LEU A 19 -13.67 -44.66 6.62
C LEU A 19 -14.59 -44.69 7.86
N CYS A 20 -15.19 -43.55 8.22
CA CYS A 20 -16.18 -43.47 9.30
C CYS A 20 -17.55 -44.08 8.93
N GLU A 21 -18.00 -43.93 7.68
CA GLU A 21 -19.26 -44.53 7.20
C GLU A 21 -19.18 -46.06 7.02
N ALA A 22 -17.98 -46.63 6.95
CA ALA A 22 -17.76 -48.08 6.82
C ALA A 22 -17.79 -48.85 8.15
N SER A 23 -17.97 -48.19 9.30
CA SER A 23 -18.18 -48.87 10.59
C SER A 23 -19.67 -49.14 10.85
N PRO A 24 -20.09 -50.37 11.18
CA PRO A 24 -21.49 -50.64 11.49
C PRO A 24 -21.89 -49.92 12.79
N LYS A 25 -23.03 -49.20 12.75
CA LYS A 25 -23.67 -48.57 13.90
C LYS A 25 -23.93 -49.62 14.98
N ILE A 26 -23.15 -49.60 16.06
CA ILE A 26 -23.47 -50.36 17.28
C ILE A 26 -24.53 -49.55 18.04
N GLN A 27 -25.79 -49.94 17.90
CA GLN A 27 -26.87 -49.46 18.78
C GLN A 27 -26.77 -50.21 20.12
N PHE A 28 -26.46 -49.50 21.20
CA PHE A 28 -26.65 -50.01 22.55
C PHE A 28 -28.04 -49.57 23.04
N ASN A 29 -28.99 -50.51 23.07
CA ASN A 29 -30.23 -50.36 23.83
C ASN A 29 -29.93 -50.72 25.29
N ASN A 30 -30.18 -49.78 26.19
CA ASN A 30 -30.14 -49.97 27.63
C ASN A 30 -31.36 -50.78 28.06
N GLU A 31 -31.19 -52.05 28.42
CA GLU A 31 -32.10 -52.71 29.37
C GLU A 31 -31.52 -54.02 29.95
N SER A 32 -31.49 -54.04 31.29
CA SER A 32 -31.49 -55.23 32.17
C SER A 32 -30.19 -56.01 32.44
N LYS A 33 -30.18 -56.54 33.67
CA LYS A 33 -29.11 -57.20 34.41
C LYS A 33 -28.88 -58.65 33.94
N ASN A 34 -27.68 -59.15 34.27
CA ASN A 34 -27.22 -60.54 34.33
C ASN A 34 -26.49 -61.12 33.11
N GLN A 35 -25.35 -61.73 33.45
CA GLN A 35 -24.43 -62.52 32.62
C GLN A 35 -25.13 -63.60 31.79
N LYS A 36 -24.72 -63.75 30.53
CA LYS A 36 -24.35 -65.05 29.92
C LYS A 36 -23.56 -64.86 28.61
N LYS A 37 -22.46 -65.60 28.50
CA LYS A 37 -21.57 -65.72 27.32
C LYS A 37 -22.36 -66.12 26.07
N LEU A 38 -22.13 -65.42 24.95
CA LEU A 38 -22.43 -65.88 23.60
C LEU A 38 -21.13 -65.81 22.77
N ASN A 39 -20.69 -66.98 22.29
CA ASN A 39 -19.55 -67.16 21.39
C ASN A 39 -19.91 -66.59 20.00
N PHE A 40 -19.07 -65.70 19.46
CA PHE A 40 -19.24 -65.07 18.14
C PHE A 40 -18.03 -65.31 17.22
N GLU A 41 -17.48 -66.52 17.14
CA GLU A 41 -16.28 -66.76 16.31
C GLU A 41 -16.55 -67.11 14.84
N GLU A 42 -17.76 -67.55 14.45
CA GLU A 42 -18.02 -67.91 13.04
C GLU A 42 -18.44 -66.76 12.10
N PRO A 43 -19.26 -65.75 12.49
CA PRO A 43 -19.68 -64.67 11.58
C PRO A 43 -18.54 -63.70 11.20
N PHE A 44 -17.51 -63.59 12.06
CA PHE A 44 -16.42 -62.63 11.87
C PHE A 44 -15.42 -63.03 10.79
N SER A 45 -15.19 -64.33 10.56
CA SER A 45 -14.18 -64.78 9.58
C SER A 45 -14.62 -64.50 8.14
N VAL A 46 -15.91 -64.74 7.84
CA VAL A 46 -16.51 -64.46 6.53
C VAL A 46 -16.60 -62.94 6.29
N PHE A 47 -16.99 -62.17 7.31
CA PHE A 47 -17.05 -60.71 7.21
C PHE A 47 -15.65 -60.09 6.99
N ARG A 48 -14.63 -60.58 7.71
CA ARG A 48 -13.24 -60.13 7.55
C ARG A 48 -12.68 -60.44 6.16
N LYS A 49 -13.07 -61.58 5.57
CA LYS A 49 -12.68 -61.96 4.20
C LYS A 49 -13.34 -61.05 3.15
N ILE A 50 -14.64 -60.80 3.26
CA ILE A 50 -15.39 -59.90 2.35
C ILE A 50 -14.89 -58.45 2.48
N LEU A 51 -14.62 -58.00 3.70
CA LEU A 51 -14.09 -56.67 3.97
C LEU A 51 -12.67 -56.51 3.40
N ASN A 52 -11.79 -57.51 3.59
CA ASN A 52 -10.44 -57.49 3.02
C ASN A 52 -10.45 -57.55 1.49
N ASP A 53 -11.34 -58.32 0.87
CA ASP A 53 -11.46 -58.37 -0.60
C ASP A 53 -12.02 -57.06 -1.18
N LYS A 54 -12.99 -56.43 -0.52
CA LYS A 54 -13.48 -55.09 -0.90
C LYS A 54 -12.43 -54.01 -0.69
N ILE A 55 -11.69 -54.04 0.42
CA ILE A 55 -10.58 -53.12 0.70
C ILE A 55 -9.47 -53.31 -0.33
N ASN A 56 -9.11 -54.53 -0.71
CA ASN A 56 -8.06 -54.79 -1.70
C ASN A 56 -8.49 -54.38 -3.12
N ARG A 57 -9.76 -54.60 -3.50
CA ARG A 57 -10.31 -54.10 -4.78
C ARG A 57 -10.39 -52.57 -4.84
N MET A 58 -10.72 -51.91 -3.73
CA MET A 58 -10.69 -50.45 -3.62
C MET A 58 -9.26 -49.92 -3.60
N LYS A 59 -8.33 -50.58 -2.91
CA LYS A 59 -6.91 -50.24 -2.89
C LYS A 59 -6.32 -50.20 -4.28
N ASN A 60 -6.59 -51.17 -5.16
CA ASN A 60 -6.07 -51.14 -6.52
C ASN A 60 -6.68 -50.01 -7.38
N LYS A 61 -7.98 -49.71 -7.24
CA LYS A 61 -8.60 -48.58 -7.95
C LYS A 61 -8.12 -47.23 -7.41
N ILE A 62 -7.96 -47.11 -6.10
CA ILE A 62 -7.41 -45.93 -5.42
C ILE A 62 -5.92 -45.77 -5.73
N TYR A 63 -5.15 -46.85 -5.82
CA TYR A 63 -3.75 -46.81 -6.25
C TYR A 63 -3.62 -46.39 -7.71
N VAL A 64 -4.45 -46.89 -8.62
CA VAL A 64 -4.43 -46.45 -10.03
C VAL A 64 -4.88 -44.98 -10.15
N LEU A 65 -5.85 -44.54 -9.36
CA LEU A 65 -6.27 -43.14 -9.30
C LEU A 65 -5.18 -42.25 -8.67
N LEU A 66 -4.54 -42.69 -7.59
CA LEU A 66 -3.42 -41.99 -6.96
C LEU A 66 -2.19 -41.97 -7.86
N LEU A 67 -1.85 -43.06 -8.56
CA LEU A 67 -0.75 -43.09 -9.52
C LEU A 67 -1.05 -42.21 -10.74
N SER A 68 -2.29 -42.18 -11.25
CA SER A 68 -2.66 -41.27 -12.34
C SER A 68 -2.66 -39.82 -11.88
N VAL A 69 -3.13 -39.50 -10.67
CA VAL A 69 -3.00 -38.16 -10.08
C VAL A 69 -1.52 -37.82 -9.83
N LEU A 70 -0.71 -38.72 -9.29
CA LEU A 70 0.72 -38.51 -9.02
C LEU A 70 1.59 -38.47 -10.29
N THR A 71 1.15 -39.03 -11.41
CA THR A 71 1.85 -38.94 -12.70
C THR A 71 1.37 -37.77 -13.53
N VAL A 72 0.10 -37.38 -13.44
CA VAL A 72 -0.47 -36.27 -14.21
C VAL A 72 -0.31 -34.92 -13.49
N CYS A 73 -0.35 -34.87 -12.15
CA CYS A 73 -0.15 -33.63 -11.39
C CYS A 73 1.20 -32.98 -11.65
N PRO A 74 2.36 -33.68 -11.58
CA PRO A 74 3.64 -33.03 -11.86
C PRO A 74 3.72 -32.49 -13.28
N PHE A 75 3.10 -33.16 -14.26
CA PHE A 75 3.03 -32.69 -15.64
C PHE A 75 2.08 -31.50 -15.81
N LEU A 76 0.91 -31.49 -15.15
CA LEU A 76 -0.02 -30.36 -15.15
C LEU A 76 0.52 -29.17 -14.36
N ASP A 77 1.25 -29.41 -13.27
CA ASP A 77 1.92 -28.39 -12.46
C ASP A 77 3.09 -27.80 -13.23
N THR A 78 3.91 -28.62 -13.90
CA THR A 78 5.01 -28.14 -14.75
C THR A 78 4.48 -27.41 -15.98
N TYR A 79 3.46 -27.93 -16.67
CA TYR A 79 2.83 -27.28 -17.82
C TYR A 79 2.09 -26.01 -17.43
N GLY A 80 1.41 -26.00 -16.29
CA GLY A 80 0.79 -24.83 -15.68
C GLY A 80 1.82 -23.78 -15.30
N GLN A 81 2.91 -24.16 -14.63
CA GLN A 81 4.03 -23.27 -14.31
C GLN A 81 4.71 -22.72 -15.57
N GLN A 82 4.89 -23.53 -16.62
CA GLN A 82 5.49 -23.10 -17.87
C GLN A 82 4.57 -22.14 -18.65
N THR A 83 3.26 -22.38 -18.62
CA THR A 83 2.26 -21.49 -19.24
C THR A 83 2.18 -20.16 -18.49
N VAL A 84 2.09 -20.20 -17.15
CA VAL A 84 2.12 -19.00 -16.28
C VAL A 84 3.43 -18.22 -16.46
N SER A 85 4.56 -18.90 -16.55
CA SER A 85 5.87 -18.29 -16.82
C SER A 85 5.91 -17.58 -18.17
N LYS A 86 5.32 -18.18 -19.22
CA LYS A 86 5.21 -17.55 -20.54
C LYS A 86 4.29 -16.33 -20.54
N GLU A 87 3.12 -16.42 -19.89
CA GLU A 87 2.19 -15.28 -19.78
C GLU A 87 2.80 -14.10 -19.03
N ILE A 88 3.51 -14.36 -17.93
CA ILE A 88 4.23 -13.34 -17.17
C ILE A 88 5.35 -12.72 -18.03
N ALA A 89 6.14 -13.55 -18.73
CA ALA A 89 7.20 -13.07 -19.61
C ALA A 89 6.65 -12.21 -20.75
N GLU A 90 5.52 -12.58 -21.34
CA GLU A 90 4.85 -11.78 -22.37
C GLU A 90 4.32 -10.46 -21.81
N LYS A 91 3.75 -10.47 -20.60
CA LYS A 91 3.30 -9.26 -19.90
C LYS A 91 4.46 -8.29 -19.64
N ILE A 92 5.59 -8.80 -19.13
CA ILE A 92 6.81 -8.01 -18.90
C ILE A 92 7.34 -7.45 -20.23
N LYS A 93 7.39 -8.28 -21.27
CA LYS A 93 7.82 -7.84 -22.60
C LYS A 93 6.97 -6.68 -23.12
N LYS A 94 5.63 -6.84 -23.10
CA LYS A 94 4.69 -5.79 -23.51
C LYS A 94 4.85 -4.52 -22.67
N ASP A 95 5.07 -4.67 -21.38
CA ASP A 95 5.32 -3.55 -20.48
C ASP A 95 6.58 -2.76 -20.87
N ARG A 96 7.69 -3.46 -21.12
CA ARG A 96 8.96 -2.82 -21.53
C ARG A 96 8.89 -2.17 -22.90
N GLU A 97 8.08 -2.69 -23.83
CA GLU A 97 7.84 -2.07 -25.14
C GLU A 97 7.21 -0.68 -25.04
N ARG A 98 6.53 -0.35 -23.93
CA ARG A 98 5.90 0.97 -23.69
C ARG A 98 6.91 2.07 -23.35
N ARG A 99 8.14 1.72 -22.96
CA ARG A 99 9.24 2.67 -22.65
C ARG A 99 8.83 3.79 -21.68
N ILE A 100 8.17 3.40 -20.60
CA ILE A 100 7.69 4.29 -19.53
C ILE A 100 8.91 4.89 -18.83
N THR A 101 9.17 6.18 -19.07
CA THR A 101 10.39 6.86 -18.62
C THR A 101 10.15 8.33 -18.31
N LEU A 102 10.74 8.81 -17.21
CA LEU A 102 10.69 10.21 -16.81
C LEU A 102 11.48 11.08 -17.80
N PRO A 103 11.05 12.33 -18.04
CA PRO A 103 11.86 13.29 -18.78
C PRO A 103 13.22 13.49 -18.10
N LYS A 104 14.32 13.46 -18.86
CA LYS A 104 15.66 13.75 -18.31
C LYS A 104 15.80 15.18 -17.77
N SER A 105 14.94 16.09 -18.22
CA SER A 105 14.86 17.46 -17.75
C SER A 105 14.19 17.61 -16.38
N ASP A 106 13.44 16.60 -15.93
CA ASP A 106 12.69 16.63 -14.68
C ASP A 106 13.61 16.82 -13.47
N SER A 107 13.21 17.71 -12.56
CA SER A 107 14.02 18.09 -11.40
C SER A 107 14.13 16.96 -10.38
N HIS A 108 13.09 16.14 -10.22
CA HIS A 108 13.08 15.02 -9.26
C HIS A 108 13.90 13.86 -9.81
N TYR A 109 13.74 13.53 -11.08
CA TYR A 109 14.58 12.54 -11.74
C TYR A 109 16.06 12.89 -11.64
N LYS A 110 16.44 14.16 -11.84
CA LYS A 110 17.84 14.61 -11.67
C LYS A 110 18.41 14.33 -10.29
N VAL A 111 17.57 14.34 -9.25
CA VAL A 111 17.96 14.03 -7.87
C VAL A 111 18.01 12.53 -7.62
N THR A 112 16.99 11.77 -8.05
CA THR A 112 16.83 10.37 -7.68
C THR A 112 17.63 9.41 -8.57
N LYS A 113 17.98 9.80 -9.81
CA LYS A 113 18.65 8.92 -10.80
C LYS A 113 19.98 8.29 -10.34
N PHE A 114 20.59 8.83 -9.29
CA PHE A 114 21.86 8.30 -8.77
C PHE A 114 21.68 7.06 -7.87
N TYR A 115 20.45 6.76 -7.45
CA TYR A 115 20.16 5.61 -6.58
C TYR A 115 18.88 4.86 -6.94
N VAL A 116 17.96 5.48 -7.67
CA VAL A 116 16.80 4.81 -8.25
C VAL A 116 17.18 4.27 -9.62
N GLU A 117 16.90 3.00 -9.88
CA GLU A 117 17.18 2.37 -11.17
C GLU A 117 16.32 2.98 -12.28
N GLU A 118 16.92 3.18 -13.45
CA GLU A 118 16.19 3.63 -14.64
C GLU A 118 15.29 2.53 -15.19
N GLU A 119 15.77 1.30 -15.21
CA GLU A 119 14.99 0.13 -15.58
C GLU A 119 14.44 -0.52 -14.30
N PRO A 120 13.11 -0.61 -14.14
CA PRO A 120 12.54 -1.33 -13.01
C PRO A 120 12.97 -2.79 -13.00
N ASP A 121 12.97 -3.40 -11.81
CA ASP A 121 13.28 -4.82 -11.60
C ASP A 121 12.57 -5.72 -12.63
N ALA A 122 13.23 -6.81 -13.04
CA ALA A 122 12.78 -7.66 -14.14
C ALA A 122 11.37 -8.25 -13.93
N ASP A 123 10.94 -8.42 -12.68
CA ASP A 123 9.62 -8.93 -12.29
C ASP A 123 8.56 -7.82 -12.13
N TYR A 124 8.95 -6.55 -12.22
CA TYR A 124 8.07 -5.41 -12.09
C TYR A 124 7.29 -5.13 -13.38
N VAL A 125 5.98 -4.88 -13.23
CA VAL A 125 5.07 -4.53 -14.32
C VAL A 125 4.23 -3.32 -13.89
N HIS A 126 4.13 -2.33 -14.78
CA HIS A 126 3.34 -1.13 -14.55
C HIS A 126 1.83 -1.43 -14.59
N ALA A 127 1.01 -0.43 -14.27
CA ALA A 127 -0.43 -0.55 -14.41
C ALA A 127 -0.83 -0.90 -15.86
N SER A 128 -1.93 -1.63 -16.02
CA SER A 128 -2.35 -2.14 -17.33
C SER A 128 -2.63 -1.03 -18.34
N GLU A 129 -2.63 -1.36 -19.63
CA GLU A 129 -3.04 -0.41 -20.69
C GLU A 129 -4.45 0.16 -20.44
N LYS A 130 -5.37 -0.66 -19.91
CA LYS A 130 -6.71 -0.21 -19.52
C LYS A 130 -6.66 0.87 -18.43
N ALA A 131 -5.77 0.75 -17.45
CA ALA A 131 -5.59 1.78 -16.43
C ALA A 131 -5.04 3.08 -17.05
N TYR A 132 -4.12 2.98 -18.00
CA TYR A 132 -3.57 4.13 -18.72
C TYR A 132 -4.60 4.82 -19.62
N GLU A 133 -5.44 4.05 -20.33
CA GLU A 133 -6.57 4.59 -21.08
C GLU A 133 -7.53 5.31 -20.13
N SER A 134 -7.89 4.67 -19.02
CA SER A 134 -8.77 5.27 -18.03
C SER A 134 -8.21 6.56 -17.42
N PHE A 135 -6.90 6.63 -17.20
CA PHE A 135 -6.21 7.85 -16.79
C PHE A 135 -6.29 8.93 -17.86
N ARG A 136 -5.99 8.58 -19.12
CA ARG A 136 -6.04 9.52 -20.25
C ARG A 136 -7.45 10.08 -20.45
N ASP A 137 -8.48 9.33 -20.13
CA ASP A 137 -9.89 9.76 -20.26
C ASP A 137 -10.35 10.72 -19.17
N ILE A 138 -9.60 10.90 -18.08
CA ILE A 138 -9.95 11.86 -17.02
C ILE A 138 -10.07 13.27 -17.59
N LYS A 139 -9.07 13.69 -18.38
CA LYS A 139 -8.89 15.03 -18.99
C LYS A 139 -8.83 16.21 -18.02
N TYR A 140 -9.75 16.28 -17.05
CA TYR A 140 -9.88 17.34 -16.09
C TYR A 140 -10.25 16.79 -14.70
N SER A 141 -9.49 17.24 -13.70
CA SER A 141 -9.62 16.84 -12.29
C SER A 141 -9.44 18.06 -11.40
N ILE A 142 -9.88 17.95 -10.14
CA ILE A 142 -9.63 18.95 -9.11
C ILE A 142 -8.60 18.43 -8.11
N ARG A 143 -7.68 19.29 -7.66
CA ARG A 143 -6.72 18.97 -6.60
C ARG A 143 -7.02 19.78 -5.36
N ILE A 144 -7.04 19.11 -4.23
CA ILE A 144 -7.44 19.65 -2.93
C ILE A 144 -6.30 19.37 -1.95
N HIS A 145 -5.67 20.46 -1.50
CA HIS A 145 -4.76 20.43 -0.36
C HIS A 145 -5.53 20.86 0.88
N TRP A 146 -5.78 19.90 1.77
CA TRP A 146 -6.45 20.14 3.02
C TRP A 146 -5.82 19.34 4.17
N GLY A 147 -5.65 20.01 5.31
CA GLY A 147 -4.99 19.48 6.50
C GLY A 147 -5.02 20.52 7.61
N VAL A 148 -4.32 20.26 8.71
CA VAL A 148 -4.29 21.16 9.87
C VAL A 148 -3.76 22.57 9.53
N TYR A 149 -2.88 22.70 8.54
CA TYR A 149 -2.42 24.01 8.01
C TYR A 149 -3.56 24.94 7.59
N SER A 150 -4.70 24.40 7.14
CA SER A 150 -5.83 25.21 6.71
C SER A 150 -6.40 26.07 7.85
N MET A 151 -6.22 25.65 9.11
CA MET A 151 -6.62 26.43 10.29
C MET A 151 -5.82 27.74 10.43
N LEU A 152 -4.63 27.80 9.84
CA LEU A 152 -3.78 28.99 9.83
C LEU A 152 -3.95 29.83 8.56
N GLY A 153 -4.74 29.37 7.58
CA GLY A 153 -4.92 30.06 6.29
C GLY A 153 -3.65 30.13 5.45
N VAL A 154 -2.76 29.13 5.57
CA VAL A 154 -1.45 29.11 4.89
C VAL A 154 -1.40 28.08 3.76
N GLU A 155 -0.47 28.27 2.82
CA GLU A 155 -0.28 27.40 1.66
C GLU A 155 0.28 26.03 2.05
N ALA A 156 -0.61 25.05 2.15
CA ALA A 156 -0.27 23.68 2.54
C ALA A 156 0.63 23.65 3.80
N SER A 157 1.53 22.67 3.93
CA SER A 157 2.42 22.63 5.10
C SER A 157 3.71 23.42 4.95
N TRP A 158 4.08 23.92 3.77
CA TRP A 158 5.42 24.50 3.52
C TRP A 158 5.83 25.62 4.50
N PRO A 159 4.94 26.54 4.90
CA PRO A 159 5.27 27.59 5.86
C PRO A 159 5.75 27.06 7.22
N TYR A 160 5.44 25.82 7.59
CA TYR A 160 5.94 25.15 8.80
C TYR A 160 7.47 25.23 8.92
N LEU A 161 8.20 25.07 7.82
CA LEU A 161 9.67 25.06 7.84
C LEU A 161 10.27 26.39 8.30
N HIS A 162 9.58 27.50 8.00
CA HIS A 162 10.01 28.86 8.28
C HIS A 162 9.46 29.44 9.59
N MET A 163 8.66 28.66 10.33
CA MET A 163 8.10 29.08 11.62
C MET A 163 9.18 29.10 12.73
N SER A 164 8.97 29.96 13.73
CA SER A 164 9.73 29.93 14.98
C SER A 164 9.50 28.61 15.73
N SER A 165 10.36 28.30 16.70
CA SER A 165 10.21 27.10 17.54
C SER A 165 8.85 27.04 18.22
N GLU A 166 8.41 28.16 18.79
CA GLU A 166 7.11 28.30 19.47
C GLU A 166 5.97 28.06 18.49
N LYS A 167 6.04 28.64 17.29
CA LYS A 167 5.03 28.46 16.25
C LYS A 167 4.99 27.03 15.70
N LYS A 168 6.13 26.34 15.57
CA LYS A 168 6.16 24.92 15.21
C LYS A 168 5.49 24.06 16.28
N THR A 169 5.72 24.35 17.56
CA THR A 169 5.04 23.66 18.67
C THR A 169 3.53 23.94 18.66
N GLU A 170 3.09 25.17 18.41
CA GLU A 170 1.67 25.47 18.21
C GLU A 170 1.09 24.70 17.02
N TYR A 171 1.80 24.67 15.89
CA TYR A 171 1.40 23.96 14.67
C TYR A 171 1.19 22.47 14.93
N GLN A 172 2.15 21.80 15.60
CA GLN A 172 2.05 20.39 15.97
C GLN A 172 0.86 20.07 16.89
N ASN A 173 0.25 21.07 17.51
CA ASN A 173 -0.92 20.92 18.38
C ASN A 173 -2.24 21.28 17.70
N LEU A 174 -2.25 21.75 16.45
CA LEU A 174 -3.47 22.15 15.72
C LEU A 174 -4.52 21.04 15.66
N TYR A 175 -4.08 19.78 15.56
CA TYR A 175 -4.96 18.61 15.53
C TYR A 175 -5.92 18.56 16.73
N LYS A 176 -5.52 19.08 17.90
CA LYS A 176 -6.35 19.09 19.13
C LYS A 176 -7.63 19.93 18.97
N THR A 177 -7.65 20.84 18.01
CA THR A 177 -8.77 21.74 17.74
C THR A 177 -9.36 21.59 16.34
N PHE A 178 -8.81 20.69 15.51
CA PHE A 178 -9.28 20.46 14.16
C PHE A 178 -10.67 19.82 14.16
N ASN A 179 -11.70 20.60 13.81
CA ASN A 179 -13.09 20.15 13.85
C ASN A 179 -13.94 20.79 12.74
N PRO A 180 -13.81 20.34 11.48
CA PRO A 180 -14.54 20.89 10.34
C PRO A 180 -16.00 20.41 10.32
N THR A 181 -16.85 20.97 11.19
CA THR A 181 -18.24 20.54 11.36
C THR A 181 -19.12 20.69 10.12
N ALA A 182 -18.72 21.54 9.17
CA ALA A 182 -19.42 21.76 7.90
C ALA A 182 -18.96 20.80 6.78
N PHE A 183 -18.01 19.89 7.04
CA PHE A 183 -17.53 18.96 6.01
C PHE A 183 -18.60 17.93 5.62
N ASP A 184 -18.89 17.89 4.31
CA ASP A 184 -19.76 16.92 3.66
C ASP A 184 -19.11 16.42 2.36
N ALA A 185 -18.68 15.16 2.36
CA ALA A 185 -18.08 14.52 1.20
C ALA A 185 -19.07 14.34 0.03
N GLN A 186 -20.35 14.11 0.32
CA GLN A 186 -21.37 13.92 -0.71
C GLN A 186 -21.61 15.23 -1.45
N GLU A 187 -21.68 16.36 -0.73
CA GLU A 187 -21.83 17.69 -1.35
C GLU A 187 -20.68 17.99 -2.34
N TRP A 188 -19.45 17.63 -1.98
CA TRP A 188 -18.28 17.81 -2.85
C TRP A 188 -18.38 16.93 -4.10
N MET A 189 -18.73 15.64 -3.95
CA MET A 189 -18.84 14.73 -5.10
C MET A 189 -20.00 15.09 -6.01
N ASP A 190 -21.12 15.56 -5.46
CA ASP A 190 -22.25 16.08 -6.24
C ASP A 190 -21.82 17.35 -7.00
N PHE A 191 -20.97 18.19 -6.41
CA PHE A 191 -20.37 19.33 -7.10
C PHE A 191 -19.43 18.93 -8.23
N PHE A 192 -18.58 17.95 -8.00
CA PHE A 192 -17.66 17.49 -9.04
C PHE A 192 -18.43 16.88 -10.21
N LYS A 193 -19.42 16.03 -9.91
CA LYS A 193 -20.27 15.41 -10.92
C LYS A 193 -21.04 16.44 -11.75
N ARG A 194 -21.71 17.42 -11.11
CA ARG A 194 -22.45 18.47 -11.85
C ARG A 194 -21.54 19.41 -12.65
N SER A 195 -20.26 19.52 -12.26
CA SER A 195 -19.24 20.32 -12.95
C SER A 195 -18.48 19.55 -14.03
N GLY A 196 -18.80 18.26 -14.25
CA GLY A 196 -18.12 17.41 -15.24
C GLY A 196 -16.72 16.95 -14.83
N ILE A 197 -16.29 17.19 -13.59
CA ILE A 197 -15.00 16.72 -13.06
C ILE A 197 -15.03 15.19 -13.00
N GLN A 198 -14.00 14.54 -13.56
CA GLN A 198 -13.94 13.07 -13.65
C GLN A 198 -13.15 12.43 -12.51
N ALA A 199 -12.30 13.20 -11.84
CA ALA A 199 -11.45 12.74 -10.75
C ALA A 199 -11.16 13.86 -9.75
N PHE A 200 -10.82 13.49 -8.51
CA PHE A 200 -10.25 14.43 -7.55
C PHE A 200 -8.94 13.88 -6.98
N ALA A 201 -8.00 14.77 -6.72
CA ALA A 201 -6.77 14.53 -5.99
C ALA A 201 -6.88 15.13 -4.59
N PHE A 202 -6.72 14.31 -3.55
CA PHE A 202 -6.86 14.76 -2.16
C PHE A 202 -5.64 14.41 -1.32
N THR A 203 -5.15 15.35 -0.53
CA THR A 203 -4.04 15.15 0.42
C THR A 203 -4.45 14.21 1.55
N SER A 204 -4.18 12.91 1.40
CA SER A 204 -4.35 11.95 2.50
C SER A 204 -3.30 12.17 3.59
N LYS A 205 -2.08 12.55 3.19
CA LYS A 205 -1.03 13.05 4.11
C LYS A 205 -0.13 14.06 3.38
N HIS A 206 0.07 15.24 3.97
CA HIS A 206 1.03 16.24 3.47
C HIS A 206 2.37 16.16 4.22
N HIS A 207 3.34 17.01 3.90
CA HIS A 207 4.69 16.92 4.48
C HIS A 207 4.73 17.13 6.00
N ASP A 208 3.73 17.80 6.58
CA ASP A 208 3.62 17.92 8.04
C ASP A 208 3.35 16.60 8.75
N GLY A 209 3.06 15.53 8.02
CA GLY A 209 2.82 14.20 8.56
C GLY A 209 1.40 13.95 9.06
N PHE A 210 0.50 14.94 8.99
CA PHE A 210 -0.87 14.78 9.49
C PHE A 210 -1.70 13.94 8.52
N SER A 211 -2.17 12.78 8.97
CA SER A 211 -3.01 11.88 8.17
C SER A 211 -4.48 12.30 8.24
N MET A 212 -5.08 12.62 7.09
CA MET A 212 -6.51 12.92 6.92
C MET A 212 -7.41 11.67 6.94
N PHE A 213 -6.86 10.52 7.33
CA PHE A 213 -7.48 9.20 7.33
C PHE A 213 -7.13 8.46 8.61
N HIS A 214 -7.89 7.43 8.99
CA HIS A 214 -7.55 6.59 10.14
C HIS A 214 -6.35 5.68 9.86
N THR A 215 -5.36 5.67 10.76
CA THR A 215 -4.17 4.82 10.61
C THR A 215 -3.83 4.13 11.93
N GLN A 216 -3.53 2.84 11.87
CA GLN A 216 -3.11 2.08 13.05
C GLN A 216 -1.64 2.35 13.41
N THR A 217 -0.88 2.90 12.46
CA THR A 217 0.52 3.23 12.67
C THR A 217 0.68 4.34 13.71
N ARG A 218 1.75 4.30 14.52
CA ARG A 218 2.01 5.28 15.59
C ARG A 218 3.38 5.93 15.42
N VAL A 219 3.43 7.24 15.53
CA VAL A 219 4.67 8.02 15.65
C VAL A 219 5.22 7.83 17.05
N LYS A 220 6.45 7.32 17.13
CA LYS A 220 7.11 6.98 18.40
C LYS A 220 8.00 8.09 18.94
N GLN A 221 8.48 8.98 18.07
CA GLN A 221 9.34 10.09 18.42
C GLN A 221 8.99 11.30 17.57
N ARG A 222 9.05 12.49 18.15
CA ARG A 222 8.79 13.75 17.44
C ARG A 222 9.73 14.85 17.92
N ALA A 223 9.76 15.96 17.19
CA ALA A 223 10.54 17.14 17.57
C ALA A 223 9.91 17.90 18.76
N ASN A 224 10.70 18.16 19.81
CA ASN A 224 10.38 19.11 20.89
C ASN A 224 11.11 20.44 20.65
N TYR A 225 10.49 21.36 19.91
CA TYR A 225 11.14 22.63 19.57
C TYR A 225 11.36 23.59 20.76
N LEU A 226 10.75 23.32 21.92
CA LEU A 226 10.91 24.14 23.12
C LEU A 226 12.10 23.72 23.99
N ASP A 227 12.63 22.51 23.80
CA ASP A 227 13.85 22.03 24.46
C ASP A 227 14.90 21.66 23.40
N PRO A 228 15.74 22.62 22.97
CA PRO A 228 16.75 22.35 21.96
C PRO A 228 17.87 21.42 22.44
N GLU A 229 18.06 21.23 23.76
CA GLU A 229 19.03 20.28 24.32
C GLU A 229 18.51 18.84 24.19
N HIS A 230 17.18 18.66 24.29
CA HIS A 230 16.48 17.39 24.10
C HIS A 230 15.44 17.49 22.99
N ILE A 231 15.89 17.86 21.79
CA ILE A 231 15.03 18.18 20.64
C ILE A 231 14.18 17.02 20.13
N ILE A 232 14.43 15.78 20.55
CA ILE A 232 13.59 14.60 20.25
C ILE A 232 12.93 14.13 21.54
N GLU A 233 11.60 14.00 21.52
CA GLU A 233 10.83 13.48 22.64
C GLU A 233 9.98 12.26 22.23
N PRO A 234 9.70 11.32 23.15
CA PRO A 234 8.81 10.20 22.88
C PRO A 234 7.38 10.67 22.62
N CYS A 235 6.71 10.00 21.69
CA CYS A 235 5.33 10.23 21.30
C CYS A 235 4.62 8.87 21.14
N ASN A 236 3.29 8.87 21.22
CA ASN A 236 2.48 7.70 20.87
C ASN A 236 1.14 8.14 20.28
N LEU A 237 1.22 8.84 19.16
CA LEU A 237 0.05 9.35 18.42
C LEU A 237 0.03 8.72 17.03
N ALA A 238 -1.16 8.55 16.47
CA ALA A 238 -1.26 8.32 15.04
C ALA A 238 -0.84 9.57 14.25
N TYR A 239 -1.08 10.74 14.87
CA TYR A 239 -1.02 12.06 14.26
C TYR A 239 -1.94 12.12 13.03
N SER A 240 -3.20 11.78 13.29
CA SER A 240 -4.23 11.61 12.26
C SER A 240 -5.54 12.26 12.67
N ILE A 241 -6.53 12.19 11.77
CA ILE A 241 -7.91 12.63 12.04
C ILE A 241 -8.53 11.90 13.26
N GLU A 242 -8.04 10.70 13.60
CA GLU A 242 -8.47 9.94 14.78
C GLU A 242 -8.08 10.62 16.10
N ASP A 243 -7.05 11.47 16.09
CA ASP A 243 -6.56 12.19 17.27
C ASP A 243 -7.27 13.54 17.48
N THR A 244 -8.14 13.94 16.54
CA THR A 244 -8.85 15.23 16.56
C THR A 244 -10.22 15.17 17.25
N PRO A 245 -10.87 16.30 17.56
CA PRO A 245 -12.28 16.31 17.95
C PRO A 245 -13.23 15.81 16.84
N PHE A 246 -12.85 15.92 15.56
CA PHE A 246 -13.71 15.55 14.44
C PHE A 246 -13.96 14.04 14.34
N LYS A 247 -12.91 13.23 14.55
CA LYS A 247 -12.88 11.74 14.55
C LYS A 247 -13.35 11.03 13.28
N ARG A 248 -14.15 11.65 12.42
CA ARG A 248 -14.63 11.12 11.13
C ARG A 248 -13.47 10.93 10.17
N ASP A 249 -13.44 9.78 9.47
CA ASP A 249 -12.42 9.50 8.46
C ASP A 249 -12.77 10.22 7.15
N ILE A 250 -12.12 11.36 6.92
CA ILE A 250 -12.37 12.23 5.76
C ILE A 250 -12.07 11.51 4.44
N VAL A 251 -10.94 10.80 4.36
CA VAL A 251 -10.58 10.05 3.14
C VAL A 251 -11.60 8.94 2.88
N LYS A 252 -12.08 8.25 3.92
CA LYS A 252 -13.13 7.25 3.76
C LYS A 252 -14.43 7.84 3.23
N GLU A 253 -14.90 8.94 3.81
CA GLU A 253 -16.13 9.59 3.36
C GLU A 253 -16.01 10.09 1.91
N LEU A 254 -14.86 10.65 1.52
CA LEU A 254 -14.59 11.07 0.13
C LEU A 254 -14.57 9.88 -0.83
N CYS A 255 -13.86 8.79 -0.49
CA CYS A 255 -13.80 7.59 -1.33
C CYS A 255 -15.19 6.96 -1.50
N ASP A 256 -15.93 6.78 -0.40
CA ASP A 256 -17.28 6.20 -0.43
C ASP A 256 -18.24 7.05 -1.27
N ALA A 257 -18.19 8.39 -1.15
CA ALA A 257 -18.99 9.31 -1.96
C ALA A 257 -18.57 9.32 -3.44
N ALA A 258 -17.28 9.21 -3.72
CA ALA A 258 -16.74 9.18 -5.07
C ALA A 258 -17.14 7.90 -5.83
N HIS A 259 -17.05 6.74 -5.16
CA HIS A 259 -17.51 5.46 -5.73
C HIS A 259 -18.98 5.48 -6.09
N LYS A 260 -19.84 6.07 -5.24
CA LYS A 260 -21.28 6.23 -5.54
C LYS A 260 -21.53 7.12 -6.76
N ASN A 261 -20.66 8.11 -6.99
CA ASN A 261 -20.82 9.09 -8.06
C ASN A 261 -20.06 8.73 -9.34
N GLY A 262 -19.25 7.68 -9.34
CA GLY A 262 -18.40 7.31 -10.48
C GLY A 262 -17.24 8.28 -10.71
N ILE A 263 -16.81 8.99 -9.66
CA ILE A 263 -15.65 9.90 -9.70
C ILE A 263 -14.40 9.11 -9.34
N LYS A 264 -13.33 9.27 -10.11
CA LYS A 264 -12.05 8.60 -9.85
C LYS A 264 -11.31 9.23 -8.67
N ILE A 265 -10.57 8.40 -7.97
CA ILE A 265 -9.88 8.78 -6.72
C ILE A 265 -8.37 8.84 -6.96
N ASP A 266 -7.77 10.01 -6.75
CA ASP A 266 -6.33 10.22 -6.62
C ASP A 266 -6.00 10.58 -5.17
N LEU A 267 -5.29 9.71 -4.44
CA LEU A 267 -4.84 10.03 -3.09
C LEU A 267 -3.40 10.52 -3.13
N TYR A 268 -3.22 11.80 -2.81
CA TYR A 268 -1.91 12.39 -2.62
C TYR A 268 -1.30 11.89 -1.31
N PHE A 269 -0.08 11.37 -1.37
CA PHE A 269 0.65 10.88 -0.22
C PHE A 269 2.08 11.41 -0.22
N SER A 270 2.44 12.12 0.86
CA SER A 270 3.79 12.62 1.02
C SER A 270 4.76 11.54 1.49
N HIS A 271 5.91 11.39 0.84
CA HIS A 271 7.04 10.67 1.42
C HIS A 271 7.55 11.36 2.68
N PRO A 272 7.77 12.69 2.68
CA PRO A 272 8.06 13.44 3.90
C PRO A 272 7.03 13.31 5.00
N ASP A 273 7.55 13.19 6.22
CA ASP A 273 6.79 13.21 7.46
C ASP A 273 7.57 14.05 8.48
N TRP A 274 7.30 15.36 8.52
CA TRP A 274 8.01 16.32 9.37
C TRP A 274 7.58 16.28 10.85
N TYR A 275 6.59 15.46 11.18
CA TYR A 275 6.18 15.20 12.55
C TYR A 275 6.92 13.98 13.13
N ASP A 276 7.12 12.94 12.33
CA ASP A 276 7.90 11.76 12.71
C ASP A 276 9.41 12.05 12.70
N ALA A 277 10.04 12.03 13.88
CA ALA A 277 11.48 12.24 13.99
C ALA A 277 12.29 11.17 13.25
N ASP A 278 11.72 9.99 12.98
CA ASP A 278 12.39 8.90 12.26
C ASP A 278 12.52 9.19 10.75
N PHE A 279 11.93 10.24 10.16
CA PHE A 279 12.03 10.58 8.72
C PHE A 279 13.38 11.24 8.30
N ARG A 280 14.10 11.83 9.25
CA ARG A 280 15.35 12.61 9.04
C ARG A 280 16.44 11.88 8.23
N PRO A 281 17.30 12.56 7.47
CA PRO A 281 17.36 14.01 7.23
C PRO A 281 16.79 14.42 5.85
N TYR A 282 16.01 13.58 5.17
CA TYR A 282 15.62 13.81 3.78
C TYR A 282 14.64 14.98 3.59
N ASN A 283 14.63 15.57 2.40
CA ASN A 283 13.60 16.49 1.91
C ASN A 283 13.17 17.58 2.89
N TYR A 284 14.10 18.50 3.16
CA TYR A 284 13.84 19.69 3.97
C TYR A 284 13.37 19.34 5.40
N HIS A 285 13.86 18.24 5.97
CA HIS A 285 13.49 17.80 7.31
C HIS A 285 13.70 18.93 8.35
N PRO A 286 12.75 19.21 9.27
CA PRO A 286 12.84 20.36 10.17
C PRO A 286 13.87 20.20 11.31
N LEU A 287 14.27 18.97 11.66
CA LEU A 287 15.40 18.68 12.58
C LEU A 287 16.78 18.93 11.92
N THR A 288 16.86 19.93 11.04
CA THR A 288 18.07 20.39 10.36
C THR A 288 18.43 21.80 10.84
N THR A 289 19.65 22.23 10.54
CA THR A 289 20.52 22.91 11.51
C THR A 289 20.19 24.26 12.10
N PRO A 290 20.81 24.60 13.27
CA PRO A 290 20.70 25.93 13.86
C PRO A 290 21.14 27.03 12.89
N SER A 291 22.03 26.71 11.94
CA SER A 291 22.52 27.69 10.96
C SER A 291 21.48 28.12 9.93
N LEU A 292 20.34 27.41 9.74
CA LEU A 292 19.30 27.83 8.79
C LEU A 292 18.46 28.99 9.30
N LYS A 293 18.28 29.09 10.63
CA LYS A 293 17.67 30.27 11.28
C LYS A 293 18.60 31.49 11.20
N ALA A 294 19.91 31.26 11.10
CA ALA A 294 20.94 32.29 11.00
C ALA A 294 21.40 32.61 9.55
N ASN A 295 21.10 31.73 8.57
CA ASN A 295 21.54 31.85 7.17
C ASN A 295 20.43 31.36 6.21
N PRO A 296 19.32 32.11 6.07
CA PRO A 296 18.20 31.73 5.21
C PRO A 296 18.57 31.56 3.72
N GLN A 297 19.69 32.13 3.27
CA GLN A 297 20.27 31.97 1.94
C GLN A 297 20.76 30.54 1.63
N ASP A 298 20.98 29.70 2.65
CA ASP A 298 21.37 28.30 2.49
C ASP A 298 20.16 27.37 2.22
N TYR A 299 18.94 27.92 2.24
CA TYR A 299 17.71 27.19 1.96
C TYR A 299 17.55 26.95 0.45
N GLY A 300 17.57 25.67 0.02
CA GLY A 300 17.46 25.31 -1.41
C GLY A 300 18.26 24.07 -1.79
N ASP A 301 18.68 23.98 -3.05
CA ASP A 301 19.33 22.80 -3.67
C ASP A 301 20.60 22.32 -2.92
N GLY A 302 21.29 23.18 -2.16
CA GLY A 302 22.46 22.81 -1.37
C GLY A 302 22.15 21.93 -0.14
N MET A 303 20.95 22.08 0.44
CA MET A 303 20.49 21.26 1.57
C MET A 303 19.98 19.88 1.15
N ARG A 304 19.71 19.66 -0.13
CA ARG A 304 19.33 18.34 -0.66
C ARG A 304 20.47 17.32 -0.49
N PHE A 305 21.71 17.77 -0.26
CA PHE A 305 22.91 16.92 -0.36
C PHE A 305 24.05 17.17 0.64
N ASP A 306 23.96 18.16 1.56
CA ASP A 306 25.05 18.45 2.52
C ASP A 306 24.65 18.20 3.98
N SER A 307 25.16 17.11 4.55
CA SER A 307 24.91 16.60 5.91
C SER A 307 25.94 17.06 6.94
N THR A 308 26.77 18.07 6.68
CA THR A 308 27.80 18.54 7.63
C THR A 308 27.24 19.38 8.78
N LYS A 309 25.93 19.62 8.77
CA LYS A 309 25.23 20.36 9.80
C LYS A 309 24.12 19.42 10.30
N ILE A 310 24.18 18.96 11.55
CA ILE A 310 23.22 18.02 12.15
C ILE A 310 22.79 18.54 13.53
N MET A 311 21.47 18.65 13.81
CA MET A 311 20.94 18.94 15.17
C MET A 311 20.73 17.69 16.01
N THR A 312 20.69 16.51 15.37
CA THR A 312 20.29 15.25 16.00
C THR A 312 21.05 14.09 15.37
N PRO A 313 21.54 13.07 16.10
CA PRO A 313 22.36 11.97 15.56
C PRO A 313 21.77 11.28 14.32
N ASP A 314 22.54 10.55 13.52
CA ASP A 314 21.94 9.75 12.44
C ASP A 314 20.94 8.70 12.97
N ARG A 315 20.05 8.22 12.09
CA ARG A 315 19.05 7.24 12.46
C ARG A 315 19.67 5.90 12.84
N THR A 316 19.18 5.27 13.91
CA THR A 316 19.52 3.88 14.19
C THR A 316 18.84 2.92 13.19
N ALA A 317 19.24 1.64 13.20
CA ALA A 317 18.57 0.62 12.40
C ALA A 317 17.10 0.44 12.81
N GLU A 318 16.80 0.56 14.11
CA GLU A 318 15.45 0.48 14.65
C GLU A 318 14.60 1.68 14.25
N GLU A 319 15.16 2.89 14.29
CA GLU A 319 14.52 4.12 13.78
C GLU A 319 14.19 3.99 12.29
N THR A 320 15.15 3.48 11.51
CA THR A 320 14.95 3.22 10.08
C THR A 320 13.84 2.19 9.83
N ALA A 321 13.83 1.09 10.57
CA ALA A 321 12.79 0.06 10.46
C ALA A 321 11.41 0.63 10.78
N ARG A 322 11.28 1.45 11.84
CA ARG A 322 10.00 2.08 12.21
C ARG A 322 9.49 3.03 11.14
N LEU A 323 10.34 3.90 10.59
CA LEU A 323 10.00 4.79 9.48
C LEU A 323 9.43 3.98 8.30
N VAL A 324 10.17 2.96 7.87
CA VAL A 324 9.80 2.12 6.73
C VAL A 324 8.47 1.40 6.97
N THR A 325 8.32 0.79 8.15
CA THR A 325 7.07 0.11 8.53
C THR A 325 5.90 1.08 8.52
N ARG A 326 6.05 2.26 9.15
CA ARG A 326 4.98 3.26 9.19
C ARG A 326 4.59 3.72 7.78
N HIS A 327 5.56 4.08 6.95
CA HIS A 327 5.33 4.53 5.58
C HIS A 327 4.60 3.46 4.74
N ARG A 328 5.10 2.22 4.77
CA ARG A 328 4.54 1.09 4.01
C ARG A 328 3.14 0.71 4.48
N GLU A 329 2.91 0.65 5.79
CA GLU A 329 1.60 0.26 6.32
C GLU A 329 0.55 1.35 6.11
N GLN A 330 0.90 2.63 6.15
CA GLN A 330 -0.04 3.70 5.75
C GLN A 330 -0.49 3.55 4.29
N ILE A 331 0.44 3.25 3.38
CA ILE A 331 0.09 3.00 1.97
C ILE A 331 -0.77 1.74 1.82
N ARG A 332 -0.45 0.68 2.56
CA ARG A 332 -1.27 -0.54 2.60
C ARG A 332 -2.69 -0.21 3.04
N GLU A 333 -2.86 0.51 4.15
CA GLU A 333 -4.17 0.93 4.66
C GLU A 333 -4.98 1.69 3.59
N LEU A 334 -4.35 2.66 2.91
CA LEU A 334 -4.97 3.41 1.83
C LEU A 334 -5.45 2.51 0.67
N LEU A 335 -4.68 1.47 0.34
CA LEU A 335 -5.00 0.55 -0.75
C LEU A 335 -5.89 -0.63 -0.35
N THR A 336 -6.14 -0.86 0.94
CA THR A 336 -6.98 -1.99 1.39
C THR A 336 -8.29 -1.57 2.05
N ASN A 337 -8.34 -0.39 2.68
CA ASN A 337 -9.47 0.00 3.54
C ASN A 337 -10.46 0.95 2.84
N TYR A 338 -10.07 1.52 1.70
CA TYR A 338 -10.80 2.60 1.02
C TYR A 338 -11.36 2.20 -0.35
N GLY A 339 -11.50 0.89 -0.60
CA GLY A 339 -11.99 0.36 -1.86
C GLY A 339 -11.02 0.56 -3.03
N LYS A 340 -11.54 0.65 -4.25
CA LYS A 340 -10.71 0.85 -5.45
C LYS A 340 -10.13 2.28 -5.43
N ILE A 341 -8.80 2.38 -5.56
CA ILE A 341 -8.08 3.64 -5.73
C ILE A 341 -7.57 3.69 -7.18
N ASP A 342 -7.86 4.77 -7.89
CA ASP A 342 -7.46 4.89 -9.29
C ASP A 342 -6.03 5.42 -9.41
N MET A 343 -5.62 6.35 -8.54
CA MET A 343 -4.28 6.93 -8.52
C MET A 343 -3.73 7.12 -7.11
N ILE A 344 -2.41 6.98 -6.98
CA ILE A 344 -1.63 7.45 -5.82
C ILE A 344 -0.65 8.51 -6.32
N CYS A 345 -0.83 9.74 -5.86
CA CYS A 345 0.02 10.87 -6.18
C CYS A 345 1.10 11.02 -5.10
N PHE A 346 2.25 10.37 -5.29
CA PHE A 346 3.40 10.58 -4.41
C PHE A 346 4.01 11.97 -4.54
N ASP A 347 4.62 12.45 -3.47
CA ASP A 347 5.38 13.70 -3.48
C ASP A 347 6.72 13.62 -2.76
N GLN A 348 7.69 14.36 -3.30
CA GLN A 348 9.13 14.35 -2.95
C GLN A 348 9.76 12.94 -3.07
N TRP A 349 10.79 12.61 -2.28
CA TRP A 349 11.51 11.32 -2.33
C TRP A 349 11.89 10.81 -0.94
N MET A 350 12.61 9.69 -0.88
CA MET A 350 13.28 9.16 0.31
C MET A 350 14.79 9.06 0.07
N GLY A 351 15.58 8.83 1.11
CA GLY A 351 17.03 8.65 1.00
C GLY A 351 17.46 7.41 0.23
N ARG A 352 18.70 7.43 -0.27
CA ARG A 352 19.37 6.31 -0.94
C ARG A 352 19.35 5.03 -0.10
N ASP A 353 19.60 5.15 1.20
CA ASP A 353 19.66 4.05 2.17
C ASP A 353 18.31 3.34 2.38
N ILE A 354 17.19 3.99 2.06
CA ILE A 354 15.85 3.41 2.18
C ILE A 354 15.31 2.94 0.82
N TRP A 355 16.02 3.23 -0.28
CA TRP A 355 15.48 2.97 -1.61
C TRP A 355 15.05 1.52 -1.84
N SER A 356 15.85 0.54 -1.36
CA SER A 356 15.48 -0.88 -1.44
C SER A 356 14.13 -1.17 -0.79
N GLU A 357 13.84 -0.55 0.35
CA GLU A 357 12.57 -0.70 1.06
C GLU A 357 11.42 0.03 0.36
N MET A 358 11.70 1.18 -0.24
CA MET A 358 10.71 1.90 -1.06
C MET A 358 10.31 1.11 -2.29
N LYS A 359 11.26 0.43 -2.94
CA LYS A 359 11.01 -0.45 -4.06
C LYS A 359 10.03 -1.58 -3.68
N GLU A 360 10.27 -2.24 -2.55
CA GLU A 360 9.37 -3.28 -2.04
C GLU A 360 7.98 -2.73 -1.70
N THR A 361 7.90 -1.47 -1.24
CA THR A 361 6.61 -0.79 -1.03
C THR A 361 5.85 -0.60 -2.34
N VAL A 362 6.52 -0.19 -3.42
CA VAL A 362 5.88 -0.05 -4.73
C VAL A 362 5.46 -1.42 -5.30
N LYS A 363 6.28 -2.46 -5.13
CA LYS A 363 5.90 -3.84 -5.50
C LYS A 363 4.66 -4.32 -4.72
N MET A 364 4.60 -4.03 -3.43
CA MET A 364 3.42 -4.31 -2.60
C MET A 364 2.18 -3.59 -3.14
N MET A 365 2.29 -2.31 -3.52
CA MET A 365 1.16 -1.58 -4.12
C MET A 365 0.61 -2.28 -5.36
N ARG A 366 1.50 -2.76 -6.25
CA ARG A 366 1.10 -3.54 -7.44
C ARG A 366 0.41 -4.85 -7.10
N GLN A 367 0.80 -5.51 -6.01
CA GLN A 367 0.14 -6.72 -5.55
C GLN A 367 -1.26 -6.43 -4.99
N LEU A 368 -1.43 -5.32 -4.26
CA LEU A 368 -2.70 -4.94 -3.64
C LEU A 368 -3.71 -4.43 -4.67
N GLN A 369 -3.29 -3.50 -5.53
CA GLN A 369 -4.11 -2.94 -6.59
C GLN A 369 -3.29 -2.85 -7.90
N PRO A 370 -3.31 -3.90 -8.76
CA PRO A 370 -2.46 -3.96 -9.95
C PRO A 370 -2.64 -2.81 -10.95
N ASP A 371 -3.83 -2.18 -10.95
CA ASP A 371 -4.21 -1.11 -11.87
C ASP A 371 -4.17 0.29 -11.24
N VAL A 372 -3.69 0.45 -10.00
CA VAL A 372 -3.52 1.79 -9.41
C VAL A 372 -2.44 2.55 -10.17
N MET A 373 -2.74 3.75 -10.65
CA MET A 373 -1.74 4.58 -11.34
C MET A 373 -0.88 5.32 -10.30
N ILE A 374 0.43 5.14 -10.31
CA ILE A 374 1.35 5.74 -9.33
C ILE A 374 2.08 6.90 -9.99
N ARG A 375 2.11 8.06 -9.33
CA ARG A 375 2.91 9.20 -9.83
C ARG A 375 4.40 8.89 -9.76
N CYS A 376 5.13 9.22 -10.82
CA CYS A 376 6.59 9.09 -10.89
C CYS A 376 7.29 10.21 -10.12
N ARG A 377 7.18 10.23 -8.78
CA ARG A 377 7.88 11.17 -7.91
C ARG A 377 8.50 10.42 -6.74
N GLY A 378 9.81 10.51 -6.60
CA GLY A 378 10.59 9.80 -5.57
C GLY A 378 10.83 8.32 -5.82
N ILE A 379 10.19 7.73 -6.83
CA ILE A 379 10.30 6.31 -7.20
C ILE A 379 10.83 6.07 -8.61
N GLY A 380 11.32 7.13 -9.27
CA GLY A 380 11.85 7.06 -10.64
C GLY A 380 10.84 6.44 -11.62
N ASN A 381 11.34 5.54 -12.47
CA ASN A 381 10.56 4.89 -13.52
C ASN A 381 9.71 3.72 -13.01
N TYR A 382 9.54 3.54 -11.70
CA TYR A 382 8.56 2.58 -11.17
C TYR A 382 7.12 3.12 -11.22
N GLY A 383 6.93 4.44 -11.36
CA GLY A 383 5.58 5.01 -11.50
C GLY A 383 5.00 4.88 -12.91
N ASP A 384 3.73 5.26 -13.06
CA ASP A 384 2.96 5.14 -14.30
C ASP A 384 2.70 6.44 -15.04
N TYR A 385 2.71 7.57 -14.33
CA TYR A 385 2.37 8.86 -14.93
C TYR A 385 3.25 9.99 -14.41
N TYR A 386 3.46 10.97 -15.28
CA TYR A 386 4.22 12.17 -15.00
C TYR A 386 3.29 13.32 -14.58
N GLN A 387 3.72 14.17 -13.67
CA GLN A 387 2.92 15.33 -13.26
C GLN A 387 3.80 16.59 -13.27
N PRO A 388 3.94 17.26 -14.43
CA PRO A 388 4.70 18.50 -14.51
C PRO A 388 4.03 19.59 -13.65
N GLU A 389 4.86 20.37 -12.97
CA GLU A 389 4.44 21.45 -12.08
C GLU A 389 4.86 22.79 -12.66
N GLY A 390 3.90 23.71 -12.80
CA GLY A 390 4.14 25.06 -13.30
C GLY A 390 4.33 25.16 -14.82
N PHE A 391 4.21 24.07 -15.58
CA PHE A 391 4.25 24.09 -17.04
C PHE A 391 3.46 22.95 -17.67
N VAL A 392 3.13 23.12 -18.96
CA VAL A 392 2.56 22.08 -19.82
C VAL A 392 3.63 21.63 -20.80
N PRO A 393 3.91 20.32 -20.94
CA PRO A 393 4.90 19.84 -21.91
C PRO A 393 4.55 20.28 -23.33
N GLY A 394 5.45 21.01 -23.99
CA GLY A 394 5.21 21.58 -25.32
C GLY A 394 5.27 20.59 -26.50
N ASN A 395 5.79 19.37 -26.29
CA ASN A 395 5.86 18.32 -27.30
C ASN A 395 5.71 16.93 -26.62
N LYS A 396 5.05 15.99 -27.29
CA LYS A 396 4.92 14.57 -26.87
C LYS A 396 6.28 13.89 -26.72
N GLU A 397 7.29 14.27 -27.49
CA GLU A 397 8.65 13.71 -27.39
C GLU A 397 9.32 13.99 -26.04
N ASN A 398 8.80 14.94 -25.25
CA ASN A 398 9.34 15.27 -23.93
C ASN A 398 9.09 14.16 -22.89
N SER A 399 8.06 13.31 -23.08
CA SER A 399 7.82 12.12 -22.26
C SER A 399 6.89 11.13 -22.96
N ASN A 400 7.27 9.86 -22.97
CA ASN A 400 6.37 8.77 -23.39
C ASN A 400 5.32 8.42 -22.31
N MET A 401 5.44 8.99 -21.11
CA MET A 401 4.46 8.78 -20.06
C MET A 401 3.21 9.63 -20.26
N PRO A 402 2.01 9.09 -19.92
CA PRO A 402 0.86 9.95 -19.74
C PRO A 402 1.14 10.96 -18.63
N TRP A 403 0.54 12.14 -18.74
CA TRP A 403 0.80 13.21 -17.78
C TRP A 403 -0.46 14.01 -17.43
N MET A 404 -0.40 14.67 -16.28
CA MET A 404 -1.41 15.61 -15.80
C MET A 404 -0.70 16.86 -15.28
N ALA A 405 -0.98 18.05 -15.82
CA ALA A 405 -0.34 19.27 -15.31
C ALA A 405 -1.11 19.80 -14.09
N ILE A 406 -0.40 20.28 -13.08
CA ILE A 406 -1.02 20.99 -11.94
C ILE A 406 -1.03 22.48 -12.24
N CYS A 407 -2.23 23.07 -12.20
CA CYS A 407 -2.43 24.52 -12.28
C CYS A 407 -3.09 24.99 -10.98
N LEU A 408 -2.50 25.98 -10.31
CA LEU A 408 -3.09 26.60 -9.13
C LEU A 408 -4.27 27.49 -9.55
N LEU A 409 -5.33 27.47 -8.74
CA LEU A 409 -6.45 28.38 -8.90
C LEU A 409 -6.14 29.66 -8.10
N GLY A 410 -5.66 30.69 -8.81
CA GLY A 410 -5.57 32.07 -8.33
C GLY A 410 -4.58 32.30 -7.20
#